data_AF-A0A560AVP1-F1
#
_entry.id   AF-A0A560AVP1-F1
#
_cell.length_a   1.000
_cell.length_b   1.000
_cell.length_c   1.000
_cell.angle_alpha   90.00
_cell.angle_beta   90.00
_cell.angle_gamma   90.00
#
_symmetry.space_group_name_H-M   'P 1'
#
loop_
_entity.id
_entity.type
_entity.pdbx_description
1 polymer ?
#
loop_
_entity_poly.entity_id
_entity_poly.type
_entity_poly.pdbx_seq_one_letter_code
_entity_poly.pdbx_strand_id
1 'polypeptide(L)'
;MTQRIFLPVALLALLILGATGPDSRAWAGQEDARLGGLFQDLRTAGDAVAAEAVEDRIWDVWLEHPSDDLIVLMHHGVQSLNADRYGEALAAFDQVVAADPTYAEGWNKRANAEYMLGDYDAAVRDIRRVLALEPRHFGALAGLGLVYLAIDQPAGALRAFDAALAINPHLDRVRQQAATIRLRTAGSAL
;
A
#
# COMPACT_ATOMS: atom_id res chain seq x y z
N MET A 1 63.99 20.63 12.11
CA MET A 1 62.99 21.32 12.97
C MET A 1 61.87 21.82 12.07
N THR A 2 60.79 21.04 11.95
CA THR A 2 59.55 21.53 11.34
C THR A 2 58.41 20.76 11.99
N GLN A 3 57.82 21.34 13.03
CA GLN A 3 56.64 20.80 13.68
C GLN A 3 55.47 20.85 12.70
N ARG A 4 54.83 19.70 12.45
CA ARG A 4 53.51 19.66 11.83
C ARG A 4 52.47 19.58 12.95
N ILE A 5 51.76 20.69 13.09
CA ILE A 5 50.71 20.96 14.06
C ILE A 5 49.49 20.08 13.73
N PHE A 6 49.01 19.36 14.74
CA PHE A 6 47.70 18.73 14.79
C PHE A 6 46.65 19.83 15.03
N LEU A 7 45.65 19.99 14.16
CA LEU A 7 44.43 20.75 14.47
C LEU A 7 43.22 19.79 14.52
N PRO A 8 42.32 19.95 15.51
CA PRO A 8 41.28 18.98 15.83
C PRO A 8 40.06 19.08 14.92
N VAL A 9 39.33 17.96 14.86
CA VAL A 9 38.01 17.79 14.22
C VAL A 9 37.05 18.88 14.70
N ALA A 10 36.72 19.82 13.82
CA ALA A 10 35.65 20.78 14.04
C ALA A 10 34.31 20.12 13.66
N LEU A 11 33.38 20.10 14.63
CA LEU A 11 31.97 19.79 14.45
C LEU A 11 31.40 20.61 13.27
N LEU A 12 31.00 19.94 12.20
CA LEU A 12 30.14 20.56 11.19
C LEU A 12 28.71 20.51 11.71
N ALA A 13 28.29 21.58 12.40
CA ALA A 13 26.89 21.87 12.61
C ALA A 13 26.27 22.21 11.23
N LEU A 14 25.61 21.23 10.61
CA LEU A 14 24.85 21.49 9.39
C LEU A 14 23.52 22.11 9.81
N LEU A 15 23.39 23.41 9.51
CA LEU A 15 22.15 24.16 9.53
C LEU A 15 21.04 23.38 8.84
N ILE A 16 19.98 23.03 9.58
CA ILE A 16 18.70 22.66 9.01
C ILE A 16 18.10 23.97 8.47
N LEU A 17 18.41 24.26 7.21
CA LEU A 17 17.72 25.30 6.46
C LEU A 17 16.28 24.82 6.27
N GLY A 18 15.33 25.53 6.87
CA GLY A 18 13.90 25.24 6.77
C GLY A 18 13.47 25.21 5.31
N ALA A 19 13.22 24.00 4.80
CA ALA A 19 12.49 23.81 3.56
C ALA A 19 10.99 23.91 3.88
N THR A 20 10.46 25.14 3.84
CA THR A 20 9.02 25.36 3.64
C THR A 20 8.73 25.18 2.15
N GLY A 21 8.77 23.93 1.68
CA GLY A 21 8.00 23.54 0.50
C GLY A 21 6.54 23.36 0.91
N PRO A 22 5.57 23.33 -0.02
CA PRO A 22 4.22 22.87 0.30
C PRO A 22 4.33 21.50 0.97
N ASP A 23 3.63 21.30 2.09
CA ASP A 23 3.68 20.08 2.88
C ASP A 23 3.39 18.85 2.01
N SER A 24 4.44 18.26 1.43
CA SER A 24 4.38 17.02 0.64
C SER A 24 4.09 15.79 1.51
N ARG A 25 3.77 16.01 2.80
CA ARG A 25 3.36 15.01 3.78
C ARG A 25 1.85 14.76 3.78
N ALA A 26 1.07 15.56 3.05
CA ALA A 26 -0.38 15.53 3.12
C ALA A 26 -1.07 14.63 2.06
N TRP A 27 -0.33 14.03 1.13
CA TRP A 27 -0.97 13.37 -0.01
C TRP A 27 -1.00 11.85 0.17
N ALA A 28 -2.21 11.29 0.28
CA ALA A 28 -2.52 9.87 0.19
C ALA A 28 -1.68 8.90 1.07
N GLY A 29 -1.06 9.41 2.14
CA GLY A 29 -0.33 8.64 3.14
C GLY A 29 -1.11 8.51 4.46
N GLN A 30 -0.48 7.89 5.47
CA GLN A 30 -1.05 7.70 6.81
C GLN A 30 -1.63 8.97 7.47
N GLU A 31 -1.11 10.14 7.09
CA GLU A 31 -1.36 11.42 7.77
C GLU A 31 -2.49 12.27 7.16
N ASP A 32 -3.17 11.83 6.10
CA ASP A 32 -4.32 12.58 5.56
C ASP A 32 -5.44 12.66 6.62
N ALA A 33 -5.76 13.89 7.04
CA ALA A 33 -6.70 14.15 8.12
C ALA A 33 -8.12 13.61 7.84
N ARG A 34 -8.48 13.42 6.56
CA ARG A 34 -9.77 12.86 6.16
C ARG A 34 -9.89 11.38 6.53
N LEU A 35 -8.79 10.63 6.46
CA LEU A 35 -8.79 9.18 6.66
C LEU A 35 -9.19 8.77 8.07
N GLY A 36 -8.83 9.55 9.09
CA GLY A 36 -9.12 9.22 10.48
C GLY A 36 -10.62 9.04 10.75
N GLY A 37 -11.45 9.97 10.25
CA GLY A 37 -12.91 9.88 10.35
C GLY A 37 -13.48 8.75 9.51
N LEU A 38 -12.97 8.57 8.28
CA LEU A 38 -13.44 7.52 7.38
C LEU A 38 -13.21 6.11 7.95
N PHE A 39 -12.04 5.85 8.55
CA PHE A 39 -11.79 4.56 9.21
C PHE A 39 -12.67 4.34 10.45
N GLN A 40 -13.05 5.40 11.15
CA GLN A 40 -14.03 5.29 12.23
C GLN A 40 -15.39 4.89 11.67
N ASP A 41 -15.85 5.62 10.65
CA ASP A 41 -17.14 5.38 9.99
C ASP A 41 -17.21 3.95 9.44
N LEU A 42 -16.15 3.49 8.77
CA LEU A 42 -16.05 2.15 8.17
C LEU A 42 -16.23 1.03 9.21
N ARG A 43 -15.68 1.20 10.41
CA ARG A 43 -15.83 0.21 11.50
C ARG A 43 -17.22 0.19 12.11
N THR A 44 -17.94 1.31 12.03
CA THR A 44 -19.25 1.49 12.66
C THR A 44 -20.41 1.39 11.67
N ALA A 45 -20.12 1.15 10.38
CA ALA A 45 -21.12 1.02 9.34
C ALA A 45 -22.13 -0.09 9.69
N GLY A 46 -23.41 0.28 9.70
CA GLY A 46 -24.49 -0.62 10.13
C GLY A 46 -24.85 -1.69 9.09
N ASP A 47 -24.50 -1.46 7.83
CA ASP A 47 -24.78 -2.36 6.71
C ASP A 47 -23.70 -2.26 5.62
N ALA A 48 -23.79 -3.16 4.64
CA ALA A 48 -22.82 -3.27 3.56
C ALA A 48 -22.81 -2.06 2.62
N VAL A 49 -23.96 -1.42 2.38
CA VAL A 49 -24.07 -0.27 1.48
C VAL A 49 -23.39 0.96 2.09
N ALA A 50 -23.61 1.19 3.39
CA ALA A 50 -22.92 2.24 4.13
C ALA A 50 -21.40 1.99 4.19
N ALA A 51 -20.99 0.74 4.39
CA ALA A 51 -19.58 0.38 4.40
C ALA A 51 -18.90 0.61 3.04
N GLU A 52 -19.55 0.20 1.95
CA GLU A 52 -19.08 0.41 0.57
C GLU A 52 -18.91 1.91 0.27
N ALA A 53 -19.89 2.74 0.62
CA ALA A 53 -19.79 4.19 0.42
C ALA A 53 -18.63 4.84 1.21
N VAL A 54 -18.30 4.33 2.39
CA VAL A 54 -17.15 4.81 3.17
C VAL A 54 -15.84 4.29 2.59
N GLU A 55 -15.81 3.03 2.16
CA GLU A 55 -14.67 2.42 1.48
C GLU A 55 -14.31 3.20 0.20
N ASP A 56 -15.29 3.55 -0.63
CA ASP A 56 -15.10 4.35 -1.85
C ASP A 56 -14.43 5.69 -1.53
N ARG A 57 -14.86 6.37 -0.47
CA ARG A 57 -14.27 7.64 -0.04
C ARG A 57 -12.83 7.50 0.45
N ILE A 58 -12.47 6.35 1.03
CA ILE A 58 -11.08 6.07 1.40
C ILE A 58 -10.25 5.85 0.15
N TRP A 59 -10.77 5.11 -0.83
CA TRP A 59 -10.12 4.91 -2.12
C TRP A 59 -9.92 6.23 -2.87
N ASP A 60 -10.90 7.12 -2.88
CA ASP A 60 -10.78 8.46 -3.46
C ASP A 60 -9.58 9.21 -2.84
N VAL A 61 -9.48 9.23 -1.51
CA VAL A 61 -8.37 9.88 -0.80
C VAL A 61 -7.03 9.24 -1.14
N TRP A 62 -6.95 7.92 -1.24
CA TRP A 62 -5.70 7.22 -1.62
C TRP A 62 -5.33 7.38 -3.09
N LEU A 63 -6.29 7.62 -3.98
CA LEU A 63 -6.07 7.82 -5.41
C LEU A 63 -5.76 9.27 -5.76
N GLU A 64 -6.04 10.23 -4.87
CA GLU A 64 -5.67 11.62 -5.07
C GLU A 64 -4.15 11.81 -5.13
N HIS A 65 -3.71 12.64 -6.07
CA HIS A 65 -2.31 13.03 -6.22
C HIS A 65 -2.22 14.45 -6.82
N PRO A 66 -1.32 15.33 -6.38
CA PRO A 66 -1.26 16.72 -6.86
C PRO A 66 -0.66 16.88 -8.27
N SER A 67 0.04 15.87 -8.77
CA SER A 67 0.63 15.88 -10.11
C SER A 67 -0.31 15.27 -11.14
N ASP A 68 -0.78 16.09 -12.07
CA ASP A 68 -1.57 15.65 -13.24
C ASP A 68 -0.83 14.58 -14.06
N ASP A 69 0.49 14.70 -14.22
CA ASP A 69 1.29 13.72 -14.95
C ASP A 69 1.25 12.35 -14.28
N LEU A 70 1.35 12.29 -12.94
CA LEU A 70 1.24 11.02 -12.22
C LEU A 70 -0.19 10.49 -12.21
N ILE A 71 -1.21 11.34 -12.18
CA ILE A 71 -2.61 10.92 -12.36
C ILE A 71 -2.78 10.26 -13.73
N VAL A 72 -2.25 10.86 -14.80
CA VAL A 72 -2.32 10.30 -16.16
C VAL A 72 -1.61 8.95 -16.23
N LEU A 73 -0.41 8.82 -15.63
CA LEU A 73 0.31 7.55 -15.57
C LEU A 73 -0.45 6.49 -14.78
N MET A 74 -1.04 6.85 -13.64
CA MET A 74 -1.89 5.95 -12.84
C MET A 74 -3.09 5.46 -13.65
N HIS A 75 -3.79 6.36 -14.33
CA HIS A 75 -4.94 6.03 -15.18
C HIS A 75 -4.54 5.12 -16.34
N HIS A 76 -3.40 5.38 -16.97
CA HIS A 76 -2.87 4.53 -18.03
C HIS A 76 -2.54 3.13 -17.49
N GLY A 77 -1.84 3.05 -16.35
CA GLY A 77 -1.49 1.79 -15.72
C GLY A 77 -2.73 0.96 -15.35
N VAL A 78 -3.76 1.59 -14.78
CA VAL A 78 -5.02 0.91 -14.42
C VAL A 78 -5.77 0.42 -15.67
N GLN A 79 -5.84 1.22 -16.72
CA GLN A 79 -6.45 0.80 -18.00
C GLN A 79 -5.70 -0.37 -18.64
N SER A 80 -4.36 -0.37 -18.57
CA SER A 80 -3.55 -1.47 -19.07
C SER A 80 -3.74 -2.73 -18.24
N LEU A 81 -3.83 -2.62 -16.90
CA LEU A 81 -4.11 -3.74 -16.00
C LEU A 81 -5.49 -4.36 -16.27
N ASN A 82 -6.52 -3.53 -16.45
CA ASN A 82 -7.88 -3.99 -16.79
C ASN A 82 -7.99 -4.61 -18.19
N ALA A 83 -7.04 -4.31 -19.08
CA ALA A 83 -6.95 -4.86 -20.43
C ALA A 83 -5.98 -6.06 -20.51
N ASP A 84 -5.57 -6.62 -19.37
CA ASP A 84 -4.62 -7.72 -19.25
C ASP A 84 -3.22 -7.45 -19.86
N ARG A 85 -2.89 -6.17 -20.09
CA ARG A 85 -1.58 -5.70 -20.59
C ARG A 85 -0.66 -5.42 -19.41
N TYR A 86 -0.35 -6.45 -18.63
CA TYR A 86 0.32 -6.29 -17.33
C TYR A 86 1.73 -5.69 -17.43
N GLY A 87 2.47 -5.95 -18.51
CA GLY A 87 3.79 -5.33 -18.75
C GLY A 87 3.70 -3.82 -18.99
N GLU A 88 2.69 -3.36 -19.72
CA GLU A 88 2.43 -1.92 -19.92
C GLU A 88 1.97 -1.25 -18.62
N ALA A 89 1.15 -1.95 -17.83
CA ALA A 89 0.74 -1.49 -16.51
C ALA A 89 1.96 -1.33 -15.58
N LEU A 90 2.82 -2.34 -15.52
CA LEU A 90 4.04 -2.31 -14.72
C LEU A 90 4.94 -1.13 -15.10
N ALA A 91 5.18 -0.91 -16.40
CA ALA A 91 6.00 0.20 -16.88
C ALA A 91 5.42 1.59 -16.55
N ALA A 92 4.09 1.72 -16.47
CA ALA A 92 3.45 2.96 -16.03
C ALA A 92 3.62 3.16 -14.52
N PHE A 93 3.37 2.11 -13.72
CA PHE A 93 3.52 2.19 -12.27
C PHE A 93 4.99 2.34 -11.82
N ASP A 94 5.95 1.77 -12.56
CA ASP A 94 7.39 2.00 -12.38
C ASP A 94 7.73 3.50 -12.44
N GLN A 95 7.16 4.23 -13.40
CA GLN A 95 7.35 5.67 -13.52
C GLN A 95 6.71 6.43 -12.36
N VAL A 96 5.52 6.01 -11.92
CA VAL A 96 4.84 6.62 -10.77
C VAL A 96 5.68 6.49 -9.51
N VAL A 97 6.13 5.28 -9.15
CA VAL A 97 6.87 5.05 -7.90
C VAL A 97 8.29 5.61 -7.94
N ALA A 98 8.88 5.75 -9.13
CA ALA A 98 10.16 6.43 -9.30
C ALA A 98 10.05 7.95 -9.12
N ALA A 99 8.94 8.54 -9.59
CA ALA A 99 8.68 9.98 -9.47
C ALA A 99 8.23 10.37 -8.06
N ASP A 100 7.38 9.56 -7.42
CA ASP A 100 6.98 9.74 -6.02
C ASP A 100 7.04 8.41 -5.24
N PRO A 101 8.14 8.14 -4.51
CA PRO A 101 8.28 6.94 -3.71
C PRO A 101 7.45 6.97 -2.41
N THR A 102 6.77 8.08 -2.10
CA THR A 102 5.90 8.24 -0.93
C THR A 102 4.42 8.02 -1.24
N TYR A 103 4.06 7.91 -2.52
CA TYR A 103 2.69 7.64 -2.95
C TYR A 103 2.34 6.15 -2.81
N ALA A 104 1.63 5.81 -1.73
CA ALA A 104 1.33 4.43 -1.37
C ALA A 104 0.56 3.67 -2.47
N GLU A 105 -0.42 4.31 -3.10
CA GLU A 105 -1.26 3.64 -4.09
C GLU A 105 -0.49 3.32 -5.39
N GLY A 106 0.53 4.09 -5.75
CA GLY A 106 1.44 3.74 -6.86
C GLY A 106 2.13 2.38 -6.64
N TRP A 107 2.64 2.14 -5.43
CA TRP A 107 3.23 0.85 -5.04
C TRP A 107 2.19 -0.27 -5.02
N ASN A 108 0.97 0.00 -4.54
CA ASN A 108 -0.11 -0.99 -4.49
C ASN A 108 -0.51 -1.45 -5.91
N LYS A 109 -0.67 -0.51 -6.85
CA LYS A 109 -0.98 -0.84 -8.24
C LYS A 109 0.17 -1.57 -8.94
N ARG A 110 1.42 -1.19 -8.65
CA ARG A 110 2.62 -1.90 -9.13
C ARG A 110 2.64 -3.36 -8.66
N ALA A 111 2.42 -3.60 -7.37
CA ALA A 111 2.34 -4.94 -6.80
C ALA A 111 1.23 -5.80 -7.44
N ASN A 112 0.10 -5.19 -7.78
CA ASN A 112 -0.97 -5.90 -8.50
C ASN A 112 -0.51 -6.34 -9.90
N ALA A 113 0.18 -5.47 -10.65
CA ALA A 113 0.73 -5.85 -11.96
C ALA A 113 1.78 -6.96 -11.84
N GLU A 114 2.67 -6.89 -10.85
CA GLU A 114 3.68 -7.92 -10.55
C GLU A 114 3.02 -9.27 -10.17
N TYR A 115 1.97 -9.25 -9.36
CA TYR A 115 1.18 -10.44 -9.03
C TYR A 115 0.56 -11.08 -10.28
N MET A 116 -0.01 -10.28 -11.19
CA MET A 116 -0.59 -10.78 -12.44
C MET A 116 0.48 -11.35 -13.39
N LEU A 117 1.71 -10.86 -13.31
CA LEU A 117 2.87 -11.40 -14.03
C LEU A 117 3.50 -12.62 -13.35
N GLY A 118 3.05 -12.98 -12.14
CA GLY A 118 3.60 -14.10 -11.36
C GLY A 118 4.88 -13.76 -10.59
N ASP A 119 5.31 -12.50 -10.55
CA ASP A 119 6.43 -12.07 -9.72
C ASP A 119 5.95 -11.79 -8.27
N TYR A 120 5.65 -12.87 -7.57
CA TYR A 120 5.12 -12.82 -6.21
C TYR A 120 6.11 -12.22 -5.21
N ASP A 121 7.42 -12.41 -5.41
CA ASP A 121 8.44 -11.84 -4.54
C ASP A 121 8.51 -10.33 -4.70
N ALA A 122 8.37 -9.80 -5.91
CA ALA A 122 8.26 -8.36 -6.14
C ALA A 122 6.98 -7.80 -5.53
N ALA A 123 5.84 -8.45 -5.76
CA ALA A 123 4.56 -8.00 -5.20
C ALA A 123 4.61 -7.92 -3.67
N VAL A 124 5.24 -8.88 -2.98
CA VAL A 124 5.42 -8.82 -1.51
C VAL A 124 6.30 -7.64 -1.09
N ARG A 125 7.37 -7.32 -1.82
CA ARG A 125 8.25 -6.17 -1.50
C ARG A 125 7.48 -4.86 -1.63
N ASP A 126 6.73 -4.70 -2.72
CA ASP A 126 5.98 -3.49 -2.99
C ASP A 126 4.81 -3.33 -2.00
N ILE A 127 4.09 -4.40 -1.68
CA ILE A 127 3.06 -4.36 -0.63
C ILE A 127 3.67 -3.97 0.72
N ARG A 128 4.86 -4.47 1.09
CA ARG A 128 5.53 -4.03 2.33
C ARG A 128 5.85 -2.53 2.30
N ARG A 129 6.16 -1.98 1.11
CA ARG A 129 6.34 -0.53 0.95
C ARG A 129 5.03 0.22 1.14
N VAL A 130 3.92 -0.27 0.58
CA VAL A 130 2.58 0.29 0.83
C VAL A 130 2.29 0.34 2.32
N LEU A 131 2.47 -0.78 3.03
CA LEU A 131 2.16 -0.89 4.47
C LEU A 131 3.11 -0.10 5.38
N ALA A 132 4.29 0.27 4.89
CA ALA A 132 5.18 1.21 5.58
C ALA A 132 4.72 2.67 5.43
N LEU A 133 3.99 3.00 4.36
CA LEU A 133 3.45 4.34 4.07
C LEU A 133 2.03 4.52 4.62
N GLU A 134 1.21 3.47 4.58
CA GLU A 134 -0.15 3.42 5.11
C GLU A 134 -0.42 2.02 5.72
N PRO A 135 -0.19 1.86 7.04
CA PRO A 135 -0.39 0.58 7.73
C PRO A 135 -1.84 0.07 7.72
N ARG A 136 -2.82 0.96 7.46
CA ARG A 136 -4.26 0.62 7.40
C ARG A 136 -4.72 0.30 5.98
N HIS A 137 -3.81 0.10 5.03
CA HIS A 137 -4.17 -0.16 3.63
C HIS A 137 -4.80 -1.55 3.46
N PHE A 138 -6.10 -1.66 3.69
CA PHE A 138 -6.82 -2.94 3.68
C PHE A 138 -6.78 -3.64 2.31
N GLY A 139 -6.72 -2.88 1.21
CA GLY A 139 -6.53 -3.43 -0.14
C GLY A 139 -5.18 -4.15 -0.31
N ALA A 140 -4.07 -3.56 0.15
CA ALA A 140 -2.75 -4.17 0.09
C ALA A 140 -2.60 -5.36 1.04
N LEU A 141 -3.23 -5.32 2.23
CA LEU A 141 -3.30 -6.47 3.13
C LEU A 141 -4.08 -7.64 2.52
N ALA A 142 -5.21 -7.36 1.85
CA ALA A 142 -5.95 -8.36 1.11
C ALA A 142 -5.13 -8.92 -0.06
N GLY A 143 -4.47 -8.06 -0.83
CA GLY A 143 -3.52 -8.45 -1.88
C GLY A 143 -2.40 -9.34 -1.36
N LEU A 144 -1.82 -9.03 -0.20
CA LEU A 144 -0.80 -9.85 0.45
C LEU A 144 -1.30 -11.26 0.76
N GLY A 145 -2.56 -11.36 1.22
CA GLY A 145 -3.19 -12.64 1.48
C GLY A 145 -3.36 -13.47 0.21
N LEU A 146 -3.74 -12.85 -0.91
CA LEU A 146 -3.82 -13.50 -2.22
C LEU A 146 -2.44 -13.96 -2.73
N VAL A 147 -1.42 -13.11 -2.59
CA VAL A 147 -0.03 -13.47 -2.94
C VAL A 147 0.42 -14.68 -2.15
N TYR A 148 0.19 -14.72 -0.83
CA TYR A 148 0.52 -15.88 -0.01
C TYR A 148 -0.25 -17.14 -0.38
N LEU A 149 -1.51 -17.03 -0.80
CA LEU A 149 -2.24 -18.18 -1.34
C LEU A 149 -1.62 -18.70 -2.65
N ALA A 150 -1.18 -17.80 -3.53
CA ALA A 150 -0.57 -18.18 -4.81
C ALA A 150 0.75 -18.94 -4.63
N ILE A 151 1.49 -18.69 -3.54
CA ILE A 151 2.73 -19.40 -3.19
C ILE A 151 2.55 -20.49 -2.12
N ASP A 152 1.33 -20.99 -1.96
CA ASP A 152 0.96 -22.08 -1.02
C ASP A 152 1.38 -21.83 0.44
N GLN A 153 1.22 -20.60 0.91
CA GLN A 153 1.46 -20.17 2.29
C GLN A 153 0.16 -19.78 3.02
N PRO A 154 -0.77 -20.73 3.27
CA PRO A 154 -2.09 -20.44 3.83
C PRO A 154 -2.04 -19.79 5.23
N ALA A 155 -1.04 -20.10 6.05
CA ALA A 155 -0.86 -19.46 7.35
C ALA A 155 -0.47 -17.97 7.22
N GLY A 156 0.35 -17.63 6.22
CA GLY A 156 0.67 -16.24 5.89
C GLY A 156 -0.54 -15.50 5.35
N ALA A 157 -1.29 -16.15 4.47
CA ALA A 157 -2.53 -15.61 3.91
C ALA A 157 -3.56 -15.28 4.98
N LEU A 158 -3.80 -16.20 5.91
CA LEU A 158 -4.74 -15.99 7.01
C LEU A 158 -4.36 -14.79 7.88
N ARG A 159 -3.07 -14.63 8.23
CA ARG A 159 -2.61 -13.45 8.98
C ARG A 159 -2.85 -12.15 8.24
N ALA A 160 -2.59 -12.12 6.94
CA ALA A 160 -2.80 -10.93 6.12
C ALA A 160 -4.30 -10.58 5.96
N PHE A 161 -5.14 -11.59 5.71
CA PHE A 161 -6.59 -11.41 5.66
C PHE A 161 -7.18 -10.96 6.99
N ASP A 162 -6.71 -11.51 8.11
CA ASP A 162 -7.16 -11.10 9.44
C ASP A 162 -6.75 -9.65 9.75
N ALA A 163 -5.57 -9.23 9.33
CA ALA A 163 -5.16 -7.84 9.42
C ALA A 163 -6.03 -6.92 8.55
N ALA A 164 -6.38 -7.32 7.32
CA ALA A 164 -7.29 -6.56 6.46
C ALA A 164 -8.68 -6.42 7.10
N LEU A 165 -9.24 -7.52 7.63
CA LEU A 165 -10.56 -7.56 8.27
C LEU A 165 -10.62 -6.79 9.59
N ALA A 166 -9.48 -6.62 10.28
CA ALA A 166 -9.40 -5.77 11.46
C ALA A 166 -9.57 -4.28 11.13
N ILE A 167 -9.22 -3.87 9.90
CA ILE A 167 -9.39 -2.49 9.41
C ILE A 167 -10.75 -2.32 8.73
N ASN A 168 -11.07 -3.20 7.78
CA ASN A 168 -12.32 -3.21 7.06
C ASN A 168 -13.04 -4.56 7.27
N PRO A 169 -13.96 -4.65 8.25
CA PRO A 169 -14.68 -5.88 8.56
C PRO A 169 -15.75 -6.24 7.52
N HIS A 170 -15.93 -5.43 6.47
CA HIS A 170 -16.94 -5.60 5.42
C HIS A 170 -16.38 -6.22 4.13
N LEU A 171 -15.11 -6.62 4.12
CA LEU A 171 -14.48 -7.31 2.98
C LEU A 171 -14.96 -8.77 2.85
N ASP A 172 -16.15 -8.98 2.27
CA ASP A 172 -16.79 -10.30 2.25
C ASP A 172 -15.98 -11.38 1.54
N ARG A 173 -15.32 -11.04 0.42
CA ARG A 173 -14.42 -11.99 -0.28
C ARG A 173 -13.25 -12.40 0.62
N VAL A 174 -12.66 -11.45 1.34
CA VAL A 174 -11.55 -11.72 2.28
C VAL A 174 -12.04 -12.58 3.44
N ARG A 175 -13.22 -12.28 3.99
CA ARG A 175 -13.86 -13.06 5.06
C ARG A 175 -14.07 -14.52 4.64
N GLN A 176 -14.56 -14.76 3.42
CA GLN A 176 -14.79 -16.09 2.87
C GLN A 176 -13.48 -16.87 2.67
N GLN A 177 -12.44 -16.22 2.17
CA GLN A 177 -11.11 -16.83 2.01
C GLN A 177 -10.52 -17.22 3.37
N ALA A 178 -10.55 -16.30 4.34
CA ALA A 178 -10.06 -16.56 5.70
C ALA A 178 -10.84 -17.70 6.39
N ALA A 179 -12.17 -17.75 6.24
CA ALA A 179 -12.99 -18.85 6.75
C ALA A 179 -12.62 -20.21 6.11
N THR A 180 -12.39 -20.21 4.79
CA THR A 180 -11.98 -21.41 4.06
C THR A 180 -10.65 -21.95 4.56
N ILE A 181 -9.66 -21.09 4.78
CA ILE A 181 -8.36 -21.49 5.33
C ILE A 181 -8.54 -22.10 6.72
N ARG A 182 -9.31 -21.46 7.60
CA ARG A 182 -9.57 -21.98 8.97
C ARG A 182 -10.19 -23.37 8.96
N LEU A 183 -11.18 -23.61 8.09
CA LEU A 183 -11.84 -24.91 7.97
C LEU A 183 -10.87 -26.02 7.53
N ARG A 184 -10.01 -25.72 6.53
CA ARG A 184 -8.99 -26.68 6.06
C ARG A 184 -7.97 -27.02 7.15
N THR A 185 -7.53 -26.03 7.91
CA THR A 185 -6.58 -26.23 9.01
C THR A 185 -7.21 -27.03 10.17
N ALA A 186 -8.48 -26.78 10.49
CA ALA A 186 -9.19 -27.52 11.53
C ALA A 186 -9.44 -28.99 11.14
N GLY A 187 -9.77 -29.25 9.87
CA GLY A 187 -10.00 -30.61 9.35
C GLY A 187 -8.73 -31.45 9.15
N SER A 188 -7.56 -30.83 9.07
CA SER A 188 -6.26 -31.53 8.96
C SER A 188 -5.61 -31.85 10.31
N ALA A 189 -6.20 -31.39 11.42
CA ALA A 189 -5.74 -31.65 12.78
C ALA A 189 -6.46 -32.83 13.47
N LEU A 190 -7.37 -33.52 12.77
CA LEU A 190 -8.12 -34.70 13.21
C LEU A 190 -7.58 -35.96 12.50
#